data_AF-W4ELG1-F1
#
_entry.id   AF-W4ELG1-F1
#
_cell.length_a   1.000
_cell.length_b   1.000
_cell.length_c   1.000
_cell.angle_alpha   90.00
_cell.angle_beta   90.00
_cell.angle_gamma   90.00
#
_symmetry.space_group_name_H-M   'P 1'
#
loop_
_entity.id
_entity.type
_entity.pdbx_description
1 polymer ?
#
loop_
_entity_poly.entity_id
_entity_poly.type
_entity_poly.pdbx_seq_one_letter_code
_entity_poly.pdbx_strand_id
1 'polypeptide(L)'
;MRNKMIMLISLLFLMTLVGCNNTDTNETREVSPTFSLPVTFGDGTKGEFLLIGEEGKVGFLVGSGKKGEAVEEKIIANKVNKDMWHFWGDKDSISGDFKVVGTDKEGKEHPVLVSGNDTVWQYSNTSIKG
;
A
#
# COMPACT_ATOMS: atom_id res chain seq x y z
N MET A 1 0.02 -3.86 -65.04
CA MET A 1 -0.89 -3.42 -63.95
C MET A 1 -0.95 -4.43 -62.80
N ARG A 2 -1.06 -5.73 -63.07
CA ARG A 2 -1.13 -6.81 -62.06
C ARG A 2 0.04 -6.83 -61.06
N ASN A 3 1.29 -6.69 -61.50
CA ASN A 3 2.45 -6.69 -60.59
C ASN A 3 2.55 -5.43 -59.72
N LYS A 4 2.09 -4.27 -60.21
CA LYS A 4 2.01 -3.04 -59.40
C LYS A 4 0.93 -3.14 -58.33
N MET A 5 -0.19 -3.80 -58.64
CA MET A 5 -1.29 -4.05 -57.70
C MET A 5 -0.87 -5.03 -56.59
N ILE A 6 -0.13 -6.10 -56.93
CA ILE A 6 0.42 -7.05 -55.93
C ILE A 6 1.41 -6.36 -54.99
N MET A 7 2.25 -5.44 -55.51
CA MET A 7 3.20 -4.70 -54.69
C MET A 7 2.51 -3.73 -53.72
N LEU A 8 1.41 -3.09 -54.14
CA LEU A 8 0.58 -2.23 -53.28
C LEU A 8 -0.14 -3.01 -52.17
N ILE A 9 -0.63 -4.22 -52.48
CA ILE A 9 -1.27 -5.10 -51.49
C ILE A 9 -0.25 -5.60 -50.45
N SER A 10 0.97 -5.92 -50.88
CA SER A 10 2.06 -6.29 -49.98
C SER A 10 2.44 -5.14 -49.04
N LEU A 11 2.45 -3.90 -49.53
CA LEU A 11 2.76 -2.71 -48.75
C LEU A 11 1.67 -2.36 -47.71
N LEU A 12 0.40 -2.65 -48.01
CA LEU A 12 -0.71 -2.47 -47.05
C LEU A 12 -0.66 -3.49 -45.90
N PHE A 13 -0.24 -4.73 -46.17
CA PHE A 13 -0.14 -5.78 -45.15
C PHE A 13 0.93 -5.46 -44.09
N LEU A 14 2.03 -4.82 -44.49
CA LEU A 14 3.11 -4.38 -43.60
C LEU A 14 2.69 -3.34 -42.55
N MET A 15 1.61 -2.59 -42.78
CA MET A 15 1.12 -1.58 -41.81
C MET A 15 0.26 -2.17 -40.68
N THR A 16 -0.12 -3.44 -40.75
CA THR A 16 -1.05 -4.06 -39.77
C THR A 16 -0.36 -4.75 -38.58
N LEU A 17 0.98 -4.72 -38.52
CA LEU A 17 1.75 -5.44 -37.49
C LEU A 17 2.13 -4.59 -36.25
N VAL A 18 1.45 -3.47 -36.00
CA VAL A 18 1.60 -2.76 -34.72
C VAL A 18 0.79 -3.50 -33.65
N GLY A 19 1.36 -4.59 -33.13
CA GLY A 19 0.86 -5.24 -31.93
C GLY A 19 1.19 -4.37 -30.72
N CYS A 20 0.16 -3.91 -30.01
CA CYS A 20 0.33 -3.45 -28.64
C CYS A 20 0.89 -4.64 -27.84
N ASN A 21 2.19 -4.62 -27.57
CA ASN A 21 2.69 -5.34 -26.42
C ASN A 21 1.99 -4.72 -25.22
N ASN A 22 1.14 -5.50 -24.55
CA ASN A 22 0.87 -5.26 -23.14
C ASN A 22 2.22 -5.46 -22.44
N THR A 23 3.04 -4.41 -22.43
CA THR A 23 4.10 -4.31 -21.46
C THR A 23 3.39 -4.31 -20.13
N ASP A 24 3.38 -5.47 -19.48
CA ASP A 24 3.18 -5.57 -18.05
C ASP A 24 4.16 -4.58 -17.45
N THR A 25 3.63 -3.41 -17.14
CA THR A 25 4.36 -2.36 -16.50
C THR A 25 4.64 -2.95 -15.13
N ASN A 26 5.90 -3.34 -14.90
CA ASN A 26 6.37 -3.60 -13.55
C ASN A 26 6.18 -2.29 -12.79
N GLU A 27 4.99 -2.06 -12.25
CA GLU A 27 4.67 -0.92 -11.42
C GLU A 27 5.59 -1.02 -10.21
N THR A 28 6.66 -0.25 -10.25
CA THR A 28 7.59 -0.16 -9.14
C THR A 28 6.89 0.69 -8.10
N ARG A 29 6.13 0.04 -7.21
CA ARG A 29 5.50 0.73 -6.09
C ARG A 29 6.59 1.29 -5.17
N GLU A 30 6.59 2.61 -4.98
CA GLU A 30 7.50 3.27 -4.06
C GLU A 30 7.10 2.98 -2.60
N VAL A 31 8.10 2.96 -1.72
CA VAL A 31 7.85 2.84 -0.28
C VAL A 31 7.24 4.14 0.22
N SER A 32 6.17 4.04 1.00
CA SER A 32 5.50 5.22 1.56
C SER A 32 6.44 5.97 2.50
N PRO A 33 6.47 7.32 2.45
CA PRO A 33 7.28 8.11 3.38
C PRO A 33 6.71 8.02 4.81
N THR A 34 7.54 8.37 5.78
CA THR A 34 7.14 8.54 7.18
C THR A 34 6.99 10.02 7.54
N PHE A 35 6.15 10.30 8.55
CA PHE A 35 6.09 11.60 9.22
C PHE A 35 6.27 11.44 10.74
N SER A 36 6.73 12.51 11.40
CA SER A 36 7.10 12.47 12.81
C SER A 36 6.05 13.12 13.70
N LEU A 37 5.71 12.48 14.83
CA LEU A 37 4.94 13.09 15.92
C LEU A 37 5.82 13.29 17.15
N PRO A 38 5.86 14.51 17.74
CA PRO A 38 6.61 14.73 18.96
C PRO A 38 5.94 14.02 20.14
N VAL A 39 6.75 13.42 21.01
CA VAL A 39 6.30 12.77 22.24
C VAL A 39 7.18 13.14 23.43
N THR A 40 6.63 13.09 24.64
CA THR A 40 7.42 13.07 25.89
C THR A 40 7.21 11.71 26.53
N PHE A 41 8.28 10.93 26.64
CA PHE A 41 8.21 9.60 27.24
C PHE A 41 7.96 9.68 28.75
N GLY A 42 7.63 8.55 29.37
CA GLY A 42 7.29 8.49 30.79
C GLY A 42 8.42 8.93 31.73
N ASP A 43 9.67 8.89 31.27
CA ASP A 43 10.85 9.38 31.98
C ASP A 43 11.12 10.89 31.80
N GLY A 44 10.27 11.60 31.02
CA GLY A 44 10.43 13.01 30.67
C GLY A 44 11.28 13.28 29.43
N THR A 45 11.88 12.26 28.82
CA THR A 45 12.71 12.39 27.61
C THR A 45 11.85 12.85 26.42
N LYS A 46 12.34 13.84 25.66
CA LYS A 46 11.71 14.27 24.41
C LYS A 46 12.06 13.31 23.28
N GLY A 47 11.03 12.83 22.60
CA GLY A 47 11.13 11.84 21.54
C GLY A 47 10.25 12.15 20.36
N GLU A 48 10.29 11.25 19.40
CA GLU A 48 9.48 11.27 18.19
C GLU A 48 8.95 9.86 17.91
N PHE A 49 7.70 9.78 17.45
CA PHE A 49 7.15 8.60 16.78
C PHE A 49 7.22 8.79 15.28
N LEU A 50 7.51 7.72 14.55
CA LEU A 50 7.46 7.68 13.09
C LEU A 50 6.20 6.93 12.65
N LEU A 51 5.44 7.53 11.75
CA LEU A 51 4.18 6.97 11.26
C LEU A 51 4.16 6.91 9.74
N ILE A 52 3.53 5.88 9.21
CA ILE A 52 3.13 5.79 7.79
C ILE A 52 1.63 6.02 7.70
N GLY A 53 1.20 6.85 6.76
CA GLY A 53 -0.21 7.16 6.52
C GLY A 53 -0.41 8.55 5.94
N GLU A 54 -1.56 9.14 6.24
CA GLU A 54 -1.92 10.51 5.86
C GLU A 54 -1.99 11.38 7.13
N GLU A 55 -1.04 12.33 7.25
CA GLU A 55 -0.95 13.24 8.39
C GLU A 55 -2.26 14.01 8.59
N GLY A 56 -2.75 14.04 9.83
CA GLY A 56 -4.02 14.67 10.18
C GLY A 56 -5.26 13.85 9.83
N LYS A 57 -5.13 12.61 9.33
CA LYS A 57 -6.26 11.68 9.12
C LYS A 57 -6.05 10.32 9.79
N VAL A 58 -5.07 9.55 9.33
CA VAL A 58 -4.79 8.20 9.85
C VAL A 58 -3.34 7.83 9.62
N GLY A 59 -2.73 7.15 10.59
CA GLY A 59 -1.38 6.64 10.46
C GLY A 59 -1.12 5.53 11.48
N PHE A 60 -0.28 4.58 11.11
CA PHE A 60 0.16 3.55 12.04
C PHE A 60 1.64 3.74 12.37
N LEU A 61 1.95 3.55 13.65
CA LEU A 61 3.28 3.74 14.22
C LEU A 61 4.21 2.64 13.71
N VAL A 62 5.33 3.06 13.12
CA VAL A 62 6.38 2.18 12.59
C VAL A 62 7.73 2.47 13.21
N GLY A 63 7.83 3.31 14.23
CA GLY A 63 9.12 3.61 14.84
C GLY A 63 9.02 4.62 15.97
N SER A 64 10.07 4.66 16.79
CA SER A 64 10.18 5.64 17.86
C SER A 64 11.65 5.88 18.21
N GLY A 65 11.91 6.99 18.89
CA GLY A 65 13.22 7.26 19.47
C GLY A 65 13.28 8.62 20.14
N LYS A 66 14.47 8.99 20.61
CA LYS A 66 14.73 10.36 21.06
C LYS A 66 14.58 11.31 19.87
N LYS A 67 14.35 12.58 20.17
CA LYS A 67 14.20 13.61 19.15
C LYS A 67 15.40 13.61 18.20
N GLY A 68 15.17 13.41 16.90
CA GLY A 68 16.20 13.32 15.86
C GLY A 68 16.94 11.97 15.77
N GLU A 69 16.58 11.00 16.60
CA GLU A 69 17.18 9.65 16.66
C GLU A 69 16.14 8.53 16.46
N ALA A 70 14.91 8.87 16.04
CA ALA A 70 13.89 7.88 15.78
C ALA A 70 14.24 7.01 14.57
N VAL A 71 14.00 5.70 14.69
CA VAL A 71 14.32 4.72 13.66
C VAL A 71 13.05 3.97 13.26
N GLU A 72 12.88 3.75 11.97
CA GLU A 72 11.79 2.94 11.42
C GLU A 72 12.06 1.44 11.61
N GLU A 73 11.05 0.76 12.13
CA GLU A 73 10.94 -0.69 12.23
C GLU A 73 10.27 -1.25 10.98
N LYS A 74 10.91 -2.26 10.38
CA LYS A 74 10.43 -2.86 9.14
C LYS A 74 9.25 -3.79 9.40
N ILE A 75 8.24 -3.73 8.54
CA ILE A 75 7.21 -4.77 8.42
C ILE A 75 7.87 -6.01 7.80
N ILE A 76 7.87 -7.13 8.53
CA ILE A 76 8.46 -8.39 8.08
C ILE A 76 7.34 -9.33 7.63
N ALA A 77 7.43 -9.84 6.40
CA ALA A 77 6.46 -10.79 5.88
C ALA A 77 6.31 -12.02 6.77
N ASN A 78 5.07 -12.48 6.96
CA ASN A 78 4.69 -13.63 7.79
C ASN A 78 5.05 -13.50 9.28
N LYS A 79 5.35 -12.28 9.76
CA LYS A 79 5.52 -12.00 11.18
C LYS A 79 4.38 -11.14 11.68
N VAL A 80 3.64 -11.64 12.67
CA VAL A 80 2.62 -10.84 13.36
C VAL A 80 3.33 -9.78 14.19
N ASN A 81 2.94 -8.52 13.98
CA ASN A 81 3.39 -7.37 14.76
C ASN A 81 2.16 -6.64 15.31
N LYS A 82 2.36 -5.91 16.41
CA LYS A 82 1.33 -5.09 17.03
C LYS A 82 1.66 -3.63 16.82
N ASP A 83 1.04 -3.04 15.81
CA ASP A 83 1.25 -1.63 15.46
C ASP A 83 0.10 -0.77 15.99
N MET A 84 0.45 0.37 16.59
CA MET A 84 -0.53 1.30 17.14
C MET A 84 -1.03 2.26 16.06
N TRP A 85 -2.34 2.36 15.90
CA TRP A 85 -2.97 3.28 14.95
C TRP A 85 -3.36 4.59 15.62
N HIS A 86 -3.12 5.69 14.92
CA HIS A 86 -3.55 7.04 15.27
C HIS A 86 -4.63 7.47 14.28
N PHE A 87 -5.76 7.92 14.81
CA PHE A 87 -6.86 8.50 14.04
C PHE A 87 -7.08 9.92 14.51
N TRP A 88 -7.04 10.86 13.57
CA TRP A 88 -7.28 12.27 13.83
C TRP A 88 -8.66 12.67 13.33
N GLY A 89 -9.30 13.56 14.07
CA GLY A 89 -10.65 14.04 13.80
C GLY A 89 -11.37 14.32 15.11
N ASP A 90 -12.56 14.87 15.00
CA ASP A 90 -13.43 15.04 16.14
C ASP A 90 -13.99 13.68 16.56
N LYS A 91 -14.23 13.50 17.86
CA LYS A 91 -14.74 12.23 18.41
C LYS A 91 -16.03 11.77 17.70
N ASP A 92 -16.83 12.72 17.24
CA ASP A 92 -18.11 12.47 16.57
C ASP A 92 -17.95 12.28 15.04
N SER A 93 -16.77 12.55 14.47
CA SER A 93 -16.53 12.43 13.02
C SER A 93 -16.04 11.04 12.58
N ILE A 94 -15.64 10.18 13.52
CA ILE A 94 -15.11 8.84 13.22
C ILE A 94 -15.99 7.78 13.87
N SER A 95 -16.78 7.09 13.05
CA SER A 95 -17.65 5.99 13.48
C SER A 95 -17.77 4.93 12.39
N GLY A 96 -18.14 3.70 12.78
CA GLY A 96 -18.32 2.57 11.87
C GLY A 96 -17.27 1.47 12.03
N ASP A 97 -17.31 0.49 11.13
CA ASP A 97 -16.41 -0.65 11.15
C ASP A 97 -15.02 -0.25 10.63
N PHE A 98 -13.97 -0.73 11.31
CA PHE A 98 -12.60 -0.54 10.89
C PHE A 98 -12.13 -1.70 10.00
N LYS A 99 -11.68 -1.38 8.79
CA LYS A 99 -11.20 -2.34 7.79
C LYS A 99 -9.85 -1.88 7.23
N VAL A 100 -8.89 -2.80 7.19
CA VAL A 100 -7.59 -2.62 6.53
C VAL A 100 -7.34 -3.78 5.58
N VAL A 101 -6.96 -3.47 4.34
CA VAL A 101 -6.69 -4.46 3.29
C VAL A 101 -5.29 -4.20 2.75
N GLY A 102 -4.48 -5.26 2.69
CA GLY A 102 -3.22 -5.24 1.97
C GLY A 102 -3.46 -5.61 0.51
N THR A 103 -2.88 -4.85 -0.41
CA THR A 103 -2.94 -5.17 -1.84
C THR A 103 -1.54 -5.56 -2.31
N ASP A 104 -1.38 -6.76 -2.85
CA ASP A 104 -0.08 -7.19 -3.38
C ASP A 104 0.25 -6.52 -4.73
N LYS A 105 1.40 -6.89 -5.30
CA LYS A 105 1.89 -6.34 -6.57
C LYS A 105 1.03 -6.76 -7.77
N GLU A 106 0.35 -7.90 -7.67
CA GLU A 106 -0.60 -8.38 -8.68
C GLU A 106 -1.98 -7.72 -8.54
N GLY A 107 -2.19 -6.88 -7.52
CA GLY A 107 -3.45 -6.20 -7.27
C GLY A 107 -4.44 -7.03 -6.45
N LYS A 108 -4.03 -8.19 -5.93
CA LYS A 108 -4.90 -9.04 -5.12
C LYS A 108 -4.97 -8.53 -3.69
N GLU A 109 -6.19 -8.51 -3.17
CA GLU A 109 -6.51 -8.06 -1.82
C GLU A 109 -6.35 -9.18 -0.78
N HIS A 110 -5.78 -8.82 0.37
CA HIS A 110 -5.55 -9.71 1.50
C HIS A 110 -5.99 -9.04 2.80
N PRO A 111 -6.70 -9.76 3.69
CA PRO A 111 -6.90 -9.28 5.05
C PRO A 111 -5.56 -9.28 5.80
N VAL A 112 -5.25 -8.16 6.47
CA VAL A 112 -3.96 -7.95 7.16
C VAL A 112 -4.08 -7.73 8.66
N LEU A 113 -5.30 -7.49 9.17
CA LEU A 113 -5.53 -7.41 10.61
C LEU A 113 -5.61 -8.80 11.20
N VAL A 114 -5.10 -8.94 12.41
CA VAL A 114 -5.06 -10.21 13.14
C VAL A 114 -5.83 -10.05 14.45
N SER A 115 -6.59 -11.08 14.82
CA SER A 115 -7.39 -11.13 16.03
C SER A 115 -6.93 -12.25 16.95
N GLY A 116 -6.77 -11.95 18.25
CA GLY A 116 -6.51 -12.95 19.29
C GLY A 116 -5.31 -13.86 19.00
N ASN A 117 -5.58 -15.16 18.83
CA ASN A 117 -4.60 -16.23 18.63
C ASN A 117 -4.00 -16.24 17.20
N ASP A 118 -3.49 -15.10 16.74
CA ASP A 118 -2.88 -14.95 15.42
C ASP A 118 -3.80 -15.30 14.22
N THR A 119 -5.12 -15.25 14.43
CA THR A 119 -6.08 -15.55 13.37
C THR A 119 -6.32 -14.30 12.53
N VAL A 120 -6.09 -14.39 11.23
CA VAL A 120 -6.35 -13.28 10.30
C VAL A 120 -7.84 -12.92 10.31
N TRP A 121 -8.13 -11.67 10.63
CA TRP A 121 -9.47 -11.12 10.74
C TRP A 121 -10.18 -11.20 9.37
N GLN A 122 -11.27 -11.95 9.32
CA GLN A 122 -12.12 -12.06 8.14
C GLN A 122 -13.22 -11.01 8.21
N TYR A 123 -13.30 -10.13 7.21
CA TYR A 123 -14.39 -9.15 7.15
C TYR A 123 -15.65 -9.81 6.58
N SER A 124 -16.78 -9.60 7.26
CA SER A 124 -18.07 -10.29 7.06
C SER A 124 -18.72 -10.11 5.68
N ASN A 125 -18.14 -9.31 4.76
CA ASN A 125 -18.70 -9.03 3.43
C ASN A 125 -17.68 -9.08 2.27
N THR A 126 -16.52 -9.71 2.44
CA THR A 126 -15.52 -9.79 1.36
C THR A 126 -15.70 -11.07 0.56
N SER A 127 -16.42 -11.00 -0.57
CA SER A 127 -16.19 -11.94 -1.67
C SER A 127 -14.84 -11.60 -2.30
N ILE A 128 -13.75 -12.09 -1.68
CA ILE A 128 -12.42 -12.10 -2.30
C ILE A 128 -12.54 -13.08 -3.47
N LYS A 129 -12.74 -12.55 -4.68
CA LYS A 129 -12.65 -13.37 -5.89
C LYS A 129 -11.18 -13.77 -6.01
N GLY A 130 -10.94 -15.07 -5.82
CA GLY A 130 -9.62 -15.70 -5.94
C GLY A 130 -9.13 -15.75 -7.38
#